data_AF-A0A7C5R2Q4-F1
#
_entry.id   AF-A0A7C5R2Q4-F1
#
_cell.length_a   1.000
_cell.length_b   1.000
_cell.length_c   1.000
_cell.angle_alpha   90.00
_cell.angle_beta   90.00
_cell.angle_gamma   90.00
#
_symmetry.space_group_name_H-M   'P 1'
#
loop_
_entity.id
_entity.type
_entity.pdbx_description
1 polymer ?
#
loop_
_entity_poly.entity_id
_entity_poly.type
_entity_poly.pdbx_seq_one_letter_code
_entity_poly.pdbx_strand_id
1 'polypeptide(L)' 'RQVGNRFHPGHNVGQGKDFTLFALADGIVQFDRNGRRVNVIPAEAN' A
#
# COMPACT_ATOMS: atom_id res chain seq x y z
N ARG A 1 -10.04 -1.47 -4.06
CA ARG A 1 -10.59 -0.12 -4.31
C ARG A 1 -11.37 0.32 -3.07
N GLN A 2 -11.27 1.58 -2.66
CA GLN A 2 -11.98 2.12 -1.48
C GLN A 2 -12.57 3.50 -1.82
N VAL A 3 -13.59 3.94 -1.07
CA VAL A 3 -14.17 5.28 -1.16
C VAL A 3 -13.87 5.98 0.17
N GLY A 4 -12.75 6.70 0.23
CA GLY A 4 -12.16 7.26 1.46
C GLY A 4 -11.03 6.41 2.07
N ASN A 5 -10.38 6.91 3.12
CA ASN A 5 -9.17 6.32 3.72
C ASN A 5 -9.47 5.32 4.85
N ARG A 6 -9.98 4.13 4.49
CA ARG A 6 -10.03 2.99 5.43
C ARG A 6 -8.63 2.39 5.61
N PHE A 7 -7.93 2.25 4.49
CA PHE A 7 -6.54 1.85 4.40
C PHE A 7 -5.70 3.02 3.92
N HIS A 8 -4.61 3.29 4.62
CA HIS A 8 -3.67 4.34 4.28
C HIS A 8 -2.50 3.76 3.46
N PRO A 9 -2.01 4.49 2.45
CA PRO A 9 -0.79 4.12 1.75
C PRO A 9 0.39 4.15 2.72
N GLY A 10 1.23 3.14 2.61
CA GLY A 10 2.50 3.00 3.32
C GLY A 10 3.67 2.95 2.35
N HIS A 11 4.71 2.19 2.69
CA HIS A 11 5.91 2.08 1.87
C HIS A 11 5.61 1.42 0.51
N ASN A 12 6.11 2.00 -0.58
CA ASN A 12 5.90 1.54 -1.97
C ASN A 12 4.43 1.37 -2.39
N VAL A 13 3.51 2.13 -1.78
CA VAL A 13 2.10 2.14 -2.14
C VAL A 13 1.66 3.57 -2.44
N GLY A 14 1.10 3.78 -3.63
CA GLY A 14 0.50 5.03 -4.06
C GLY A 14 -1.01 5.06 -3.83
N GLN A 15 -1.59 6.26 -3.83
CA GLN A 15 -3.03 6.47 -3.78
C GLN A 15 -3.49 7.36 -4.94
N GLY A 16 -4.49 6.89 -5.69
CA GLY A 16 -5.13 7.65 -6.76
C GLY A 16 -6.13 8.69 -6.24
N LYS A 17 -6.58 9.59 -7.12
CA LYS A 17 -7.59 10.62 -6.80
C LYS A 17 -8.91 10.03 -6.27
N ASP A 18 -9.26 8.82 -6.70
CA ASP A 18 -10.45 8.09 -6.26
C ASP A 18 -10.21 7.21 -5.03
N PHE A 19 -9.14 7.47 -4.27
CA PHE A 19 -8.71 6.73 -3.09
C PHE A 19 -8.22 5.29 -3.33
N THR A 20 -8.14 4.84 -4.59
CA THR A 20 -7.59 3.52 -4.94
C THR A 20 -6.10 3.43 -4.57
N LEU A 21 -5.72 2.37 -3.85
CA LEU A 21 -4.31 2.07 -3.57
C LEU A 21 -3.72 1.20 -4.69
N PHE A 22 -2.48 1.48 -5.06
CA PHE A 22 -1.72 0.72 -6.07
C PHE A 22 -0.26 0.57 -5.66
N ALA A 23 0.40 -0.49 -6.13
CA ALA A 23 1.81 -0.73 -5.85
C ALA A 23 2.69 0.19 -6.72
N LEU A 24 3.76 0.73 -6.12
CA LEU A 24 4.79 1.51 -6.82
C LEU A 24 6.01 0.67 -7.20
N ALA A 25 6.15 -0.49 -6.58
CA ALA A 25 7.22 -1.46 -6.83
C ALA A 25 6.66 -2.88 -6.73
N ASP A 26 7.33 -3.82 -7.37
CA ASP A 26 7.01 -5.25 -7.24
C ASP A 26 7.47 -5.78 -5.89
N GLY A 27 6.69 -6.69 -5.30
CA GLY A 27 6.98 -7.21 -3.97
C GLY A 27 5.77 -7.87 -3.31
N ILE A 28 5.88 -8.03 -1.99
CA ILE A 28 4.87 -8.67 -1.14
C ILE A 28 4.10 -7.60 -0.37
N VAL A 29 2.76 -7.70 -0.35
CA VAL A 29 1.91 -6.78 0.42
C VAL A 29 2.01 -7.09 1.91
N GLN A 30 2.33 -6.09 2.72
CA GLN A 30 2.34 -6.17 4.17
C GLN A 30 1.42 -5.11 4.80
N PHE A 31 0.57 -5.56 5.72
CA PHE A 31 -0.29 -4.70 6.52
C PHE A 31 0.37 -4.35 7.86
N ASP A 32 0.23 -3.10 8.28
CA ASP A 32 0.75 -2.61 9.57
C ASP A 32 -0.28 -1.67 10.24
N ARG A 33 0.00 -1.22 11.47
CA ARG A 33 -0.82 -0.32 12.29
C ARG A 33 -2.25 -0.86 12.45
N ASN A 34 -2.35 -2.06 13.01
CA ASN A 34 -3.60 -2.81 13.18
C ASN A 34 -4.34 -3.04 11.85
N GLY A 35 -3.59 -3.30 10.77
CA GLY A 35 -4.16 -3.59 9.46
C GLY A 35 -4.63 -2.36 8.68
N ARG A 36 -4.42 -1.14 9.18
CA ARG A 36 -4.92 0.10 8.54
C ARG A 36 -3.92 0.76 7.59
N ARG A 37 -2.68 0.27 7.51
CA ARG A 37 -1.67 0.76 6.57
C ARG A 37 -1.20 -0.37 5.66
N VAL A 38 -1.13 -0.11 4.36
CA VAL A 38 -0.72 -1.08 3.34
C VAL A 38 0.65 -0.70 2.81
N ASN A 39 1.59 -1.63 2.84
CA ASN A 39 2.95 -1.47 2.33
C ASN A 39 3.24 -2.56 1.31
N VAL A 40 4.18 -2.31 0.41
CA VAL A 40 4.77 -3.34 -0.45
C VAL A 40 6.26 -3.46 -0.11
N ILE A 41 6.66 -4.64 0.34
CA ILE A 41 8.04 -4.98 0.62
C ILE A 41 8.64 -5.57 -0.65
N PRO A 42 9.65 -4.92 -1.27
CA PRO A 42 10.27 -5.45 -2.48
C PRO A 42 10.95 -6.79 -2.18
N ALA A 43 10.76 -7.76 -3.08
CA ALA A 43 11.27 -9.11 -2.91
C ALA A 43 12.80 -9.19 -3.04
N GLU A 44 13.41 -8.19 -3.66
CA GLU A 44 14.86 -8.09 -3.83
C GLU A 44 15.32 -6.67 -3.42
N ALA A 45 15.87 -6.56 -2.23
CA ALA A 45 16.88 -5.56 -1.94
C ALA A 45 18.23 -6.29 -1.98
N ASN A 46 18.78 -6.42 -3.19
CA ASN A 46 20.17 -6.84 -3.38
C ASN A 46 21.08 -5.61 -3.24
#